data_AF-A0A7X2LAZ9-F1
#
_entry.id   AF-A0A7X2LAZ9-F1
#
_cell.length_a   1.000
_cell.length_b   1.000
_cell.length_c   1.000
_cell.angle_alpha   90.00
_cell.angle_beta   90.00
_cell.angle_gamma   90.00
#
_symmetry.space_group_name_H-M   'P 1'
#
loop_
_entity.id
_entity.type
_entity.pdbx_description
1 polymer ?
#
loop_
_entity_poly.entity_id
_entity_poly.type
_entity_poly.pdbx_seq_one_letter_code
_entity_poly.pdbx_strand_id
1 'polypeptide(L)'
;MPLEPLYVTNRVVAIILPKAPFVEWINAADPTPANATVTFADAREEPSAFLIPTDDTDEPGKRWIQRNWNVVFEQLLEDWYVDPDLWPRNRTLKMFREWCEVCIHTIVLDYADTPLEYED
;
A
#
# COMPACT_ATOMS: atom_id res chain seq x y z
N MET A 1 -32.54 -12.45 -4.78
CA MET A 1 -32.23 -12.15 -3.37
C MET A 1 -31.48 -10.83 -3.33
N PRO A 2 -31.67 -9.97 -2.33
CA PRO A 2 -30.77 -8.85 -2.14
C PRO A 2 -29.34 -9.38 -1.89
N LEU A 3 -28.34 -8.68 -2.44
CA LEU A 3 -26.92 -8.92 -2.15
C LEU A 3 -26.66 -8.45 -0.72
N GLU A 4 -26.58 -9.38 0.23
CA GLU A 4 -26.16 -9.10 1.60
C GLU A 4 -24.65 -9.35 1.72
N PRO A 5 -23.85 -8.35 2.13
CA PRO A 5 -22.42 -8.53 2.27
C PRO A 5 -22.05 -9.32 3.54
N LEU A 6 -20.94 -10.05 3.47
CA LEU A 6 -20.30 -10.69 4.61
C LEU A 6 -19.38 -9.69 5.31
N TYR A 7 -19.46 -9.62 6.63
CA TYR A 7 -18.56 -8.78 7.44
C TYR A 7 -17.24 -9.50 7.71
N VAL A 8 -16.12 -8.89 7.30
CA VAL A 8 -14.78 -9.45 7.52
C VAL A 8 -14.30 -9.08 8.93
N THR A 9 -14.09 -10.08 9.79
CA THR A 9 -13.72 -9.86 11.21
C THR A 9 -12.23 -9.97 11.49
N ASN A 10 -11.49 -10.67 10.63
CA ASN A 10 -10.09 -11.04 10.88
C ASN A 10 -9.08 -10.28 10.00
N ARG A 11 -9.57 -9.44 9.08
CA ARG A 11 -8.73 -8.56 8.27
C ARG A 11 -9.31 -7.15 8.21
N VAL A 12 -8.43 -6.20 8.00
CA VAL A 12 -8.75 -4.80 7.66
C VAL A 12 -8.05 -4.44 6.37
N VAL A 13 -8.51 -3.38 5.70
CA VAL A 13 -7.84 -2.86 4.49
C VAL A 13 -6.92 -1.71 4.90
N ALA A 14 -5.65 -1.79 4.52
CA ALA A 14 -4.70 -0.70 4.61
C ALA A 14 -4.42 -0.16 3.21
N ILE A 15 -4.77 1.10 2.96
CA ILE A 15 -4.44 1.81 1.73
C ILE A 15 -3.19 2.64 2.01
N ILE A 16 -2.18 2.51 1.15
CA ILE A 16 -0.94 3.27 1.26
C ILE A 16 -0.91 4.32 0.15
N LEU A 17 -0.95 5.57 0.55
CA LEU A 17 -0.97 6.70 -0.37
C LEU A 17 0.42 7.34 -0.41
N PRO A 18 1.01 7.56 -1.60
CA PRO A 18 2.27 8.28 -1.70
C PRO A 18 2.11 9.75 -1.29
N LYS A 19 3.13 10.26 -0.61
CA LYS A 19 3.35 11.69 -0.32
C LYS A 19 4.36 12.26 -1.31
N ALA A 20 4.53 13.57 -1.30
CA ALA A 20 5.43 14.27 -2.23
C ALA A 20 6.85 13.67 -2.32
N PRO A 21 7.53 13.27 -1.21
CA PRO A 21 8.85 12.67 -1.31
C PRO A 21 8.90 11.33 -2.09
N PHE A 22 7.83 10.55 -2.05
CA PHE A 22 7.74 9.31 -2.82
C PHE A 22 7.64 9.64 -4.32
N VAL A 23 6.84 10.64 -4.69
CA VAL A 23 6.68 11.10 -6.08
C VAL A 23 7.96 11.74 -6.64
N GLU A 24 8.68 12.48 -5.80
CA GLU A 24 10.01 12.97 -6.14
C GLU A 24 10.98 11.83 -6.45
N TRP A 25 10.95 10.77 -5.63
CA TRP A 25 11.76 9.58 -5.88
C TRP A 25 11.36 8.86 -7.17
N ILE A 26 10.06 8.66 -7.43
CA ILE A 26 9.59 8.03 -8.67
C ILE A 26 10.24 8.73 -9.87
N ASN A 27 10.08 10.05 -9.96
CA ASN A 27 10.59 10.82 -11.09
C ASN A 27 12.13 10.86 -11.15
N ALA A 28 12.82 10.85 -10.01
CA ALA A 28 14.28 10.88 -9.96
C ALA A 28 14.92 9.52 -10.29
N ALA A 29 14.20 8.42 -10.05
CA ALA A 29 14.65 7.06 -10.30
C ALA A 29 14.43 6.62 -11.76
N ASP A 30 13.63 7.36 -12.55
CA ASP A 30 13.34 7.01 -13.94
C ASP A 30 14.63 6.93 -14.78
N PRO A 31 14.99 5.75 -15.31
CA PRO A 31 16.17 5.59 -16.16
C PRO A 31 15.99 6.21 -17.56
N THR A 32 14.77 6.61 -17.93
CA THR A 32 14.41 7.12 -19.26
C THR A 32 13.84 8.54 -19.19
N PRO A 33 14.68 9.58 -19.37
CA PRO A 33 14.27 10.99 -19.22
C PRO A 33 13.20 11.48 -20.21
N ALA A 34 12.84 10.67 -21.20
CA ALA A 34 11.81 11.01 -22.20
C ALA A 34 10.38 10.69 -21.74
N ASN A 35 10.22 9.96 -20.63
CA ASN A 35 8.91 9.66 -20.07
C ASN A 35 8.26 10.92 -19.49
N ALA A 36 6.93 10.92 -19.46
CA ALA A 36 6.19 11.97 -18.78
C ALA A 36 6.44 11.89 -17.27
N THR A 37 6.69 13.05 -16.65
CA THR A 37 6.80 13.17 -15.20
C THR A 37 5.49 12.75 -14.53
N VAL A 38 5.59 11.84 -13.57
CA VAL A 38 4.48 11.41 -12.73
C VAL A 38 4.10 12.53 -11.79
N THR A 39 2.86 13.01 -11.87
CA THR A 39 2.35 14.02 -10.96
C THR A 39 1.89 13.41 -9.65
N PHE A 40 1.67 14.27 -8.64
CA PHE A 40 1.12 13.84 -7.36
C PHE A 40 -0.29 13.26 -7.47
N ALA A 41 -1.07 13.73 -8.45
CA ALA A 41 -2.40 13.21 -8.72
C ALA A 41 -2.30 11.80 -9.34
N ASP A 42 -1.44 11.64 -10.36
CA ASP A 42 -1.23 10.35 -11.04
C ASP A 42 -0.78 9.28 -10.05
N ALA A 43 0.19 9.59 -9.18
CA ALA A 43 0.68 8.65 -8.17
C ALA A 43 -0.38 8.23 -7.14
N ARG A 44 -1.49 8.98 -7.00
CA ARG A 44 -2.58 8.68 -6.06
C ARG A 44 -3.87 8.24 -6.76
N GLU A 45 -3.86 8.11 -8.08
CA GLU A 45 -5.03 7.68 -8.86
C GLU A 45 -5.44 6.24 -8.49
N GLU A 46 -4.46 5.34 -8.38
CA GLU A 46 -4.66 3.94 -8.00
C GLU A 46 -3.66 3.53 -6.90
N PRO A 47 -3.95 3.81 -5.62
CA PRO A 47 -3.04 3.50 -4.53
C PRO A 47 -3.05 2.01 -4.18
N SER A 48 -1.91 1.49 -3.74
CA SER A 48 -1.82 0.09 -3.30
C SER A 48 -2.66 -0.15 -2.05
N ALA A 49 -3.49 -1.19 -2.08
CA ALA A 49 -4.38 -1.60 -1.01
C ALA A 49 -4.02 -3.02 -0.54
N PHE A 50 -3.92 -3.19 0.77
CA PHE A 50 -3.51 -4.44 1.39
C PHE A 50 -4.59 -4.95 2.33
N LEU A 51 -5.01 -6.20 2.15
CA LEU A 51 -5.84 -6.90 3.13
C LEU A 51 -4.92 -7.48 4.21
N ILE A 52 -4.87 -6.84 5.38
CA ILE A 52 -3.92 -7.18 6.45
C ILE A 52 -4.62 -7.81 7.65
N PRO A 53 -3.92 -8.68 8.42
CA PRO A 53 -4.45 -9.20 9.67
C PRO A 53 -4.81 -8.07 10.63
N THR A 54 -5.89 -8.27 11.38
CA THR A 54 -6.28 -7.37 12.45
C THR A 54 -6.32 -8.08 13.80
N ASP A 55 -6.25 -7.29 14.86
CA ASP A 55 -6.39 -7.72 16.25
C ASP A 55 -7.50 -6.91 16.94
N ASP A 56 -7.96 -7.40 18.10
CA ASP A 56 -8.99 -6.73 18.92
C ASP A 56 -8.41 -5.57 19.73
N THR A 57 -7.76 -4.63 19.06
CA THR A 57 -7.24 -3.40 19.70
C THR A 57 -7.96 -2.16 19.22
N ASP A 58 -7.80 -1.06 19.97
CA ASP A 58 -8.35 0.25 19.62
C ASP A 58 -7.75 0.82 18.32
N GLU A 59 -6.62 0.28 17.85
CA GLU A 59 -5.97 0.67 16.59
C GLU A 59 -5.74 -0.56 15.67
N PRO A 60 -6.82 -1.15 15.13
CA PRO A 60 -6.76 -2.38 14.34
C PRO A 60 -5.77 -2.26 13.17
N GLY A 61 -4.96 -3.29 12.90
CA GLY A 61 -3.99 -3.34 11.78
C GLY A 61 -2.74 -2.47 11.92
N LYS A 62 -2.73 -1.44 12.78
CA LYS A 62 -1.60 -0.51 12.93
C LYS A 62 -0.32 -1.19 13.41
N ARG A 63 -0.44 -2.13 14.36
CA ARG A 63 0.69 -2.93 14.87
C ARG A 63 1.29 -3.81 13.78
N TRP A 64 0.46 -4.35 12.90
CA TRP A 64 0.91 -5.16 11.77
C TRP A 64 1.70 -4.30 10.79
N ILE A 65 1.20 -3.12 10.40
CA ILE A 65 1.93 -2.19 9.53
C ILE A 65 3.26 -1.78 10.16
N GLN A 66 3.29 -1.47 11.46
CA GLN A 66 4.53 -1.06 12.12
C GLN A 66 5.60 -2.17 12.13
N ARG A 67 5.19 -3.45 12.17
CA ARG A 67 6.11 -4.59 12.14
C ARG A 67 6.56 -4.95 10.73
N ASN A 68 5.69 -4.76 9.74
CA ASN A 68 5.88 -5.21 8.36
C ASN A 68 6.09 -4.06 7.37
N TRP A 69 6.39 -2.85 7.86
CA TRP A 69 6.53 -1.64 7.06
C TRP A 69 7.53 -1.80 5.91
N ASN A 70 8.59 -2.59 6.12
CA ASN A 70 9.63 -2.80 5.13
C ASN A 70 9.10 -3.58 3.92
N VAL A 71 8.30 -4.63 4.16
CA VAL A 71 7.68 -5.44 3.10
C VAL A 71 6.66 -4.61 2.33
N VAL A 72 5.82 -3.87 3.04
CA VAL A 72 4.85 -2.95 2.42
C VAL A 72 5.58 -1.89 1.58
N PHE A 73 6.67 -1.32 2.11
CA PHE A 73 7.41 -0.28 1.39
C PHE A 73 8.13 -0.82 0.16
N GLU A 74 8.71 -2.02 0.24
CA GLU A 74 9.35 -2.67 -0.91
C GLU A 74 8.35 -3.00 -2.02
N GLN A 75 7.15 -3.48 -1.68
CA GLN A 75 6.09 -3.68 -2.67
C GLN A 75 5.76 -2.38 -3.41
N LEU A 76 5.62 -1.26 -2.68
CA LEU A 76 5.34 0.03 -3.30
C LEU A 76 6.47 0.49 -4.23
N LEU A 77 7.73 0.21 -3.89
CA LEU A 77 8.87 0.58 -4.74
C LEU A 77 8.90 -0.29 -6.01
N GLU A 78 8.61 -1.58 -5.87
CA GLU A 78 8.56 -2.56 -6.95
C GLU A 78 7.43 -2.24 -7.95
N ASP A 79 6.27 -1.79 -7.47
CA ASP A 79 5.13 -1.37 -8.29
C ASP A 79 5.52 -0.26 -9.31
N TRP A 80 6.54 0.55 -9.00
CA TRP A 80 7.06 1.59 -9.90
C TRP A 80 8.30 1.14 -10.69
N TYR A 81 9.27 0.52 -10.01
CA TYR A 81 10.51 0.06 -10.62
C TYR A 81 10.88 -1.32 -10.09
N VAL A 82 10.85 -2.33 -10.96
CA VAL A 82 11.18 -3.72 -10.57
C VAL A 82 12.67 -3.90 -10.22
N ASP A 83 13.56 -3.07 -10.78
CA ASP A 83 14.99 -3.13 -10.50
C ASP A 83 15.33 -2.56 -9.10
N PRO A 84 15.77 -3.40 -8.13
CA PRO A 84 16.07 -2.94 -6.78
C PRO A 84 17.26 -1.98 -6.69
N ASP A 85 18.10 -1.89 -7.72
CA ASP A 85 19.21 -0.93 -7.75
C ASP A 85 18.73 0.52 -7.90
N LEU A 86 17.49 0.73 -8.37
CA LEU A 86 16.83 2.04 -8.44
C LEU A 86 16.19 2.46 -7.10
N TRP A 87 16.08 1.54 -6.14
CA TRP A 87 15.43 1.80 -4.87
C TRP A 87 16.33 2.58 -3.90
N PRO A 88 15.75 3.32 -2.93
CA PRO A 88 16.55 3.94 -1.87
C PRO A 88 17.32 2.87 -1.08
N ARG A 89 18.64 2.99 -0.92
CA ARG A 89 19.47 1.96 -0.26
C ARG A 89 19.24 1.84 1.25
N ASN A 90 19.05 2.97 1.95
CA ASN A 90 18.91 3.02 3.41
C ASN A 90 17.45 3.23 3.82
N ARG A 91 16.57 2.29 3.48
CA ARG A 91 15.14 2.35 3.84
C ARG A 91 14.98 2.23 5.36
N THR A 92 14.15 3.09 5.93
CA THR A 92 13.84 3.07 7.37
C THR A 92 12.35 3.28 7.60
N LEU A 93 11.84 2.86 8.77
CA LEU A 93 10.47 3.15 9.16
C LEU A 93 10.15 4.65 9.16
N LYS A 94 11.15 5.49 9.46
CA LYS A 94 11.00 6.95 9.39
C LYS A 94 10.74 7.40 7.95
N MET A 95 11.56 6.94 6.99
CA MET A 95 11.37 7.23 5.57
C MET A 95 9.99 6.78 5.09
N PHE A 96 9.58 5.54 5.42
CA PHE A 96 8.24 5.05 5.09
C PHE A 96 7.13 5.99 5.58
N ARG A 97 7.20 6.46 6.84
CA ARG A 97 6.21 7.40 7.40
C ARG A 97 6.24 8.80 6.75
N GLU A 98 7.41 9.26 6.31
CA GLU A 98 7.58 10.53 5.62
C GLU A 98 7.07 10.45 4.17
N TRP A 99 7.24 9.30 3.53
CA TRP A 99 6.93 9.08 2.12
C TRP A 99 5.52 8.57 1.89
N CYS A 100 4.91 7.94 2.88
CA CYS A 100 3.60 7.32 2.76
C CYS A 100 2.62 7.82 3.81
N GLU A 101 1.36 7.93 3.43
CA GLU A 101 0.20 8.01 4.32
C GLU A 101 -0.46 6.65 4.40
N VAL A 102 -0.81 6.19 5.60
CA VAL A 102 -1.44 4.89 5.83
C VAL A 102 -2.87 5.12 6.29
N CYS A 103 -3.84 4.71 5.47
CA CYS A 103 -5.26 4.78 5.77
C CYS A 103 -5.78 3.37 6.07
N ILE A 104 -6.25 3.13 7.30
CA ILE A 104 -6.81 1.83 7.69
C ILE A 104 -8.34 1.91 7.71
N HIS A 105 -8.98 1.03 6.96
CA HIS A 105 -10.41 0.80 6.94
C HIS A 105 -10.74 -0.46 7.74
N THR A 106 -11.32 -0.25 8.92
CA THR A 106 -11.59 -1.32 9.89
C THR A 106 -12.86 -2.11 9.58
N ILE A 107 -13.79 -1.52 8.83
CA ILE A 107 -15.01 -2.16 8.36
C ILE A 107 -14.80 -2.55 6.92
N VAL A 108 -14.75 -3.86 6.68
CA VAL A 108 -14.62 -4.45 5.34
C VAL A 108 -15.84 -5.35 5.10
N LEU A 109 -16.56 -5.03 4.03
CA LEU A 109 -17.76 -5.74 3.61
C LEU A 109 -17.44 -6.49 2.31
N ASP A 110 -17.47 -7.81 2.38
CA ASP A 110 -17.24 -8.68 1.24
C ASP A 110 -18.57 -8.99 0.54
N TYR A 111 -18.68 -8.61 -0.73
CA TYR A 111 -19.86 -8.88 -1.56
C TYR A 111 -19.69 -10.13 -2.42
N ALA A 112 -18.54 -10.81 -2.38
CA ALA A 112 -18.33 -12.05 -3.09
C ALA A 112 -19.13 -13.19 -2.43
N ASP A 113 -19.67 -14.07 -3.25
CA ASP A 113 -20.30 -15.33 -2.84
C ASP A 113 -19.31 -16.52 -2.91
N THR A 114 -18.07 -16.25 -3.32
CA THR A 114 -16.96 -17.22 -3.40
C THR A 114 -15.87 -16.89 -2.37
N PRO A 115 -15.12 -17.90 -1.88
CA PRO A 115 -13.94 -17.65 -1.06
C PRO A 115 -12.89 -16.79 -1.79
N LEU A 116 -12.00 -16.16 -1.02
CA LEU A 116 -10.80 -15.52 -1.58
C LEU A 116 -9.90 -16.58 -2.23
N GLU A 117 -9.51 -16.33 -3.48
CA GLU A 117 -8.53 -17.11 -4.23
C GLU A 117 -7.21 -16.34 -4.32
N TYR A 118 -6.10 -17.07 -4.43
CA TYR A 118 -4.75 -16.51 -4.53
C TYR A 118 -4.07 -17.12 -5.75
N GLU A 119 -3.31 -16.31 -6.49
CA GLU A 119 -2.42 -16.80 -7.54
C GLU A 119 -1.11 -17.30 -6.90
N ASP A 120 -0.54 -18.38 -7.46
CA ASP A 120 0.71 -19.01 -7.01
C ASP A 120 1.96 -18.18 -7.35
#